data_AF-A0A1J5C4R2-F1
#
_entry.id   AF-A0A1J5C4R2-F1
#
_cell.length_a   1.000
_cell.length_b   1.000
_cell.length_c   1.000
_cell.angle_alpha   90.00
_cell.angle_beta   90.00
_cell.angle_gamma   90.00
#
_symmetry.space_group_name_H-M   'P 1'
#
loop_
_entity.id
_entity.type
_entity.pdbx_description
1 polymer ?
#
loop_
_entity_poly.entity_id
_entity_poly.type
_entity_poly.pdbx_seq_one_letter_code
_entity_poly.pdbx_strand_id
1 'polypeptide(L)' 'MIFLTKYDKAVIVSSDGDYYRLVRYLKETGKLLYVIGTNNRVSWLLRREAGSSLLLIDQIRSKIEKVT' A
#
# COMPACT_ATOMS: atom_id res chain seq x y z
N MET A 1 6.21 8.50 -14.58
CA MET A 1 5.55 9.82 -14.40
C MET A 1 4.11 9.57 -13.99
N ILE A 2 3.61 10.27 -12.96
CA ILE A 2 2.27 10.04 -12.40
C ILE A 2 1.45 11.31 -12.60
N PHE A 3 0.24 11.18 -13.13
CA PHE A 3 -0.65 12.31 -13.41
C PHE A 3 -1.75 12.40 -12.34
N LEU A 4 -1.55 13.25 -11.33
CA LEU A 4 -2.44 13.35 -10.17
C LEU A 4 -3.90 13.67 -10.50
N THR A 5 -4.17 14.25 -11.68
CA THR A 5 -5.50 14.62 -12.16
C THR A 5 -6.25 13.49 -12.88
N LYS A 6 -5.59 12.35 -13.14
CA LYS A 6 -6.18 11.22 -13.88
C LYS A 6 -6.79 10.15 -12.98
N TYR A 7 -6.77 10.37 -11.67
CA TYR A 7 -7.33 9.44 -10.68
C TYR A 7 -7.66 10.18 -9.37
N ASP A 8 -8.64 9.66 -8.63
CA ASP A 8 -9.06 10.23 -7.35
C ASP A 8 -8.09 9.85 -6.23
N LYS A 9 -7.78 8.56 -6.11
CA LYS A 9 -6.83 8.00 -5.16
C LYS A 9 -6.06 6.82 -5.74
N ALA A 10 -4.91 6.52 -5.14
CA ALA A 10 -4.04 5.43 -5.52
C ALA A 10 -3.99 4.34 -4.45
N VAL A 11 -4.01 3.08 -4.90
CA VAL A 11 -3.68 1.89 -4.09
C VAL A 11 -2.37 1.33 -4.60
N ILE A 12 -1.41 1.11 -3.70
CA ILE A 12 -0.13 0.48 -4.04
C ILE A 12 -0.16 -0.96 -3.54
N VAL A 13 0.02 -1.94 -4.42
CA VAL A 13 0.12 -3.35 -4.04
C VAL A 13 1.59 -3.77 -4.14
N SER A 14 2.32 -3.65 -3.05
CA SER A 14 3.75 -3.99 -2.98
C SER A 14 4.20 -4.12 -1.53
N SER A 15 5.25 -4.90 -1.33
CA SER A 15 5.96 -5.01 -0.05
C SER A 15 7.38 -4.39 -0.09
N ASP A 16 7.77 -3.85 -1.25
CA ASP A 16 9.11 -3.35 -1.53
C ASP A 16 9.35 -1.94 -0.94
N GLY A 17 10.49 -1.78 -0.25
CA GLY A 17 10.91 -0.52 0.36
C GLY A 17 11.15 0.61 -0.63
N ASP A 18 11.46 0.32 -1.88
CA ASP A 18 11.76 1.36 -2.87
C ASP A 18 10.56 2.27 -3.16
N TYR A 19 9.33 1.80 -2.89
CA TYR A 19 8.12 2.59 -3.04
C TYR A 19 7.87 3.59 -1.90
N TYR A 20 8.71 3.64 -0.86
CA TYR A 20 8.48 4.52 0.29
C TYR A 20 8.34 6.00 -0.10
N ARG A 21 9.14 6.47 -1.07
CA ARG A 21 9.09 7.86 -1.56
C ARG A 21 7.79 8.15 -2.28
N LEU A 22 7.31 7.18 -3.06
CA LEU A 22 6.03 7.29 -3.76
C LEU A 22 4.86 7.33 -2.77
N VAL A 23 4.89 6.46 -1.76
CA VAL A 23 3.90 6.44 -0.66
C VAL A 23 3.86 7.80 0.03
N ARG A 24 5.03 8.35 0.41
CA ARG A 24 5.13 9.68 1.03
C ARG A 24 4.54 10.77 0.14
N TYR A 25 4.95 10.82 -1.13
CA TYR A 25 4.46 11.81 -2.09
C TYR A 25 2.93 11.73 -2.28
N LEU A 26 2.37 10.52 -2.38
CA LEU A 26 0.93 10.33 -2.49
C LEU A 26 0.19 10.70 -1.20
N LYS A 27 0.79 10.51 -0.01
CA LYS A 27 0.20 10.98 1.26
C LYS A 27 0.17 12.50 1.34
N GLU A 28 1.29 13.15 1.04
CA GLU A 28 1.44 14.62 1.06
C GLU A 28 0.49 15.30 0.06
N THR A 29 0.26 14.68 -1.09
CA THR A 29 -0.70 15.17 -2.10
C THR A 29 -2.15 14.78 -1.80
N GLY A 30 -2.42 14.06 -0.69
CA GLY A 30 -3.74 13.55 -0.35
C GLY A 30 -4.28 12.52 -1.35
N LYS A 31 -3.42 11.90 -2.15
CA LYS A 31 -3.77 10.95 -3.21
C LYS A 31 -3.61 9.48 -2.82
N LEU A 32 -2.95 9.16 -1.70
CA LEU A 32 -2.85 7.77 -1.23
C LEU A 32 -4.18 7.32 -0.60
N LEU A 33 -4.66 6.14 -1.00
CA LEU A 33 -5.74 5.43 -0.30
C LEU A 33 -5.17 4.35 0.61
N TYR A 34 -4.55 3.32 0.03
CA TYR A 34 -3.96 2.20 0.78
C TYR A 34 -2.64 1.73 0.17
N VAL A 35 -1.81 1.13 1.01
CA VAL A 35 -0.70 0.25 0.62
C VAL A 35 -1.10 -1.16 1.03
N ILE A 36 -1.08 -2.11 0.11
CA ILE A 36 -1.39 -3.51 0.36
C ILE A 36 -0.09 -4.30 0.26
N GLY A 37 0.26 -5.00 1.34
CA GLY A 37 1.43 -5.87 1.39
C GLY A 37 1.16 -7.18 2.12
N THR A 38 2.19 -8.03 2.18
CA THR A 38 2.16 -9.27 2.97
C THR A 38 2.95 -9.09 4.27
N ASN A 39 2.41 -9.54 5.40
CA ASN A 39 2.89 -9.25 6.75
C ASN A 39 4.40 -9.54 6.93
N ASN A 40 4.88 -10.65 6.39
CA ASN A 40 6.26 -11.10 6.58
C ASN A 40 7.25 -10.56 5.53
N ARG A 41 6.80 -9.78 4.54
CA ARG A 41 7.68 -9.31 3.45
C ARG A 41 7.68 -7.80 3.25
N VAL A 42 6.80 -7.07 3.93
CA VAL A 42 6.82 -5.60 3.88
C VAL A 42 8.09 -5.08 4.55
N SER A 43 8.89 -4.32 3.80
CA SER A 43 10.07 -3.67 4.35
C SER A 43 9.69 -2.72 5.48
N TRP A 44 10.57 -2.59 6.48
CA TRP A 44 10.34 -1.71 7.62
C TRP A 44 10.10 -0.25 7.18
N LEU A 45 10.84 0.21 6.16
CA LEU A 45 10.72 1.57 5.65
C LEU A 45 9.35 1.82 5.02
N LEU A 46 8.88 0.90 4.16
CA LEU A 46 7.54 1.00 3.58
C LEU A 46 6.46 0.96 4.67
N ARG A 47 6.62 0.08 5.66
CA ARG A 47 5.71 -0.03 6.81
C ARG A 47 5.57 1.29 7.56
N ARG A 48 6.72 1.93 7.85
CA ARG A 48 6.77 3.21 8.57
C ARG A 48 6.11 4.33 7.78
N GLU A 49 6.41 4.45 6.49
CA GLU A 49 5.84 5.52 5.67
C GLU A 49 4.34 5.32 5.37
N ALA A 50 3.91 4.07 5.16
CA ALA A 50 2.49 3.75 4.95
C ALA A 50 1.67 4.04 6.21
N GLY A 51 2.14 3.62 7.39
CA GLY A 51 1.46 3.84 8.66
C GLY A 51 0.04 3.23 8.67
N SER A 52 -0.96 4.02 9.04
CA SER A 52 -2.37 3.58 9.08
C SER A 52 -2.97 3.23 7.71
N SER A 53 -2.35 3.63 6.61
CA SER A 53 -2.78 3.26 5.26
C SER A 53 -2.31 1.86 4.83
N LEU A 54 -1.54 1.14 5.65
CA LEU A 54 -1.09 -0.22 5.35
C LEU A 54 -2.18 -1.25 5.65
N LEU A 55 -2.54 -2.05 4.64
CA LEU A 55 -3.38 -3.23 4.75
C LEU A 55 -2.54 -4.48 4.50
N LEU A 56 -2.67 -5.47 5.39
CA LEU A 56 -1.96 -6.74 5.27
C LEU A 56 -2.91 -7.80 4.70
N ILE A 57 -2.64 -8.25 3.49
CA ILE A 57 -3.55 -9.17 2.76
C ILE A 57 -3.74 -10.50 3.49
N ASP A 58 -2.76 -10.92 4.29
CA ASP A 58 -2.84 -12.13 5.12
C ASP A 58 -4.00 -12.07 6.12
N GLN A 59 -4.39 -10.87 6.58
CA GLN A 59 -5.47 -10.69 7.56
C GLN A 59 -6.87 -10.92 6.96
N ILE A 60 -7.00 -10.80 5.64
CA ILE A 60 -8.27 -11.00 4.93
C ILE A 60 -8.33 -12.33 4.20
N ARG A 61 -7.22 -13.10 4.18
CA ARG A 61 -7.09 -14.37 3.47
C ARG A 61 -8.25 -15.32 3.77
N SER A 62 -8.59 -15.53 5.04
CA SER A 62 -9.67 -16.44 5.45
C SER A 62 -11.06 -16.04 4.93
N LYS A 63 -11.25 -14.80 4.51
CA LYS A 63 -12.52 -14.30 3.95
C LYS A 63 -12.59 -14.41 2.43
N ILE A 64 -11.45 -14.47 1.75
CA ILE A 64 -11.35 -14.37 0.29
C ILE A 64 -10.77 -15.61 -0.36
N GLU A 65 -10.07 -16.45 0.40
CA GLU A 65 -9.51 -17.68 -0.12
C GLU A 65 -10.64 -18.66 -0.45
N LYS A 66 -10.57 -19.20 -1.67
CA LYS A 66 -11.52 -20.22 -2.08
C LYS A 66 -11.16 -21.51 -1.35
N VAL A 67 -11.98 -21.90 -0.38
CA VAL A 67 -11.90 -23.23 0.22
C VAL A 67 -12.26 -24.24 -0.87
N THR A 68 -11.26 -24.99 -1.32
CA THR A 68 -11.40 -26.06 -2.32
C THR A 68 -11.13 -27.38 -1.63
#